data_AF-A0A349ULU2-F1
#
_entry.id   AF-A0A349ULU2-F1
#
_cell.length_a   1.000
_cell.length_b   1.000
_cell.length_c   1.000
_cell.angle_alpha   90.00
_cell.angle_beta   90.00
_cell.angle_gamma   90.00
#
_symmetry.space_group_name_H-M   'P 1'
#
loop_
_entity.id
_entity.type
_entity.pdbx_description
1 polymer ?
#
loop_
_entity_poly.entity_id
_entity_poly.type
_entity_poly.pdbx_seq_one_letter_code
_entity_poly.pdbx_strand_id
1 'polypeptide(L)'
;ADARELAARLDAAAALQPTIVRLRDELAAARQASDKAERTFVELGEEMRLAARLQRDFLPRRLPEVGPARFGVLYRPATWVSGDIYDILRLDETHVGFYVADAVGHGMPA
;
A
#
# COMPACT_ATOMS: atom_id res chain seq x y z
N ALA A 1 -54.79 21.68 -16.70
CA ALA A 1 -53.41 22.21 -16.81
C ALA A 1 -53.34 23.02 -18.10
N ASP A 2 -52.84 24.25 -18.05
CA ASP A 2 -52.73 25.14 -19.21
C ASP A 2 -51.58 24.66 -20.12
N ALA A 3 -51.81 24.62 -21.43
CA ALA A 3 -50.85 24.11 -22.42
C ALA A 3 -49.53 24.91 -22.41
N ARG A 4 -49.58 26.21 -22.07
CA ARG A 4 -48.40 27.06 -21.92
C ARG A 4 -47.50 26.65 -20.75
N GLU A 5 -48.09 26.24 -19.64
CA GLU A 5 -47.32 25.79 -18.48
C GLU A 5 -46.63 24.44 -18.76
N LEU A 6 -47.29 23.55 -19.50
CA LEU A 6 -46.69 22.30 -19.94
C LEU A 6 -45.51 22.53 -20.88
N ALA A 7 -45.64 23.45 -21.85
CA ALA A 7 -44.57 23.81 -22.77
C ALA A 7 -43.35 24.39 -22.02
N ALA A 8 -43.57 25.33 -21.09
CA ALA A 8 -42.49 25.92 -20.31
C ALA A 8 -41.72 24.90 -19.45
N ARG A 9 -42.41 23.89 -18.90
CA ARG A 9 -41.75 22.80 -18.16
C ARG A 9 -40.93 21.88 -19.05
N LEU A 10 -41.41 21.59 -20.27
CA LEU A 10 -40.67 20.77 -21.25
C LEU A 10 -39.42 21.50 -21.75
N ASP A 11 -39.51 22.80 -22.02
CA ASP A 11 -38.35 23.62 -22.42
C ASP A 11 -37.30 23.70 -21.31
N ALA A 12 -37.73 23.89 -20.06
CA ALA A 12 -36.84 23.86 -18.91
C ALA A 12 -36.15 22.50 -18.74
N ALA A 13 -36.89 21.39 -18.92
CA ALA A 13 -36.32 20.04 -18.87
C ALA A 13 -35.32 19.80 -20.01
N ALA A 14 -35.63 20.24 -21.24
CA ALA A 14 -34.75 20.15 -22.39
C ALA A 14 -33.47 20.98 -22.20
N ALA A 15 -33.56 22.15 -21.58
CA ALA A 15 -32.42 22.99 -21.26
C ALA A 15 -31.47 22.36 -20.22
N LEU A 16 -31.98 21.50 -19.33
CA LEU A 16 -31.16 20.77 -18.35
C LEU A 16 -30.55 19.48 -18.90
N GLN A 17 -31.14 18.91 -19.95
CA GLN A 17 -30.67 17.69 -20.62
C GLN A 17 -29.15 17.65 -20.89
N PRO A 18 -28.51 18.70 -21.48
CA PRO A 18 -27.07 18.67 -21.75
C PRO A 18 -26.23 18.61 -20.47
N THR A 19 -26.64 19.32 -19.40
CA THR A 19 -25.95 19.27 -18.11
C THR A 19 -26.07 17.88 -17.47
N ILE A 20 -27.25 17.24 -17.56
CA ILE A 20 -27.44 15.87 -17.06
C ILE A 20 -26.53 14.88 -17.80
N VAL A 21 -26.40 15.01 -19.12
CA VAL A 21 -25.51 14.15 -19.92
C VAL A 21 -24.05 14.37 -19.50
N ARG A 22 -23.58 15.62 -19.44
CA ARG A 22 -22.22 15.94 -19.00
C ARG A 22 -21.90 15.37 -17.62
N LEU A 23 -22.79 15.55 -16.64
CA LEU A 23 -22.58 15.03 -15.28
C LEU A 23 -22.55 13.50 -15.25
N ARG A 24 -23.33 12.81 -16.10
CA ARG A 24 -23.27 11.35 -16.24
C ARG A 24 -21.93 10.90 -16.81
N ASP A 25 -21.42 11.59 -17.82
CA ASP A 25 -20.13 11.27 -18.43
C ASP A 25 -18.97 11.51 -17.46
N GLU A 26 -18.99 12.62 -16.73
CA GLU A 26 -18.01 12.92 -15.68
C GLU A 26 -18.05 11.88 -14.56
N LEU A 27 -19.24 11.47 -14.12
CA LEU A 27 -19.40 10.42 -13.11
C LEU A 27 -18.89 9.07 -13.62
N ALA A 28 -19.14 8.73 -14.89
CA ALA A 28 -18.65 7.50 -15.50
C ALA A 28 -17.12 7.48 -15.56
N ALA A 29 -16.49 8.59 -15.99
CA ALA A 29 -15.04 8.74 -16.04
C ALA A 29 -14.41 8.66 -14.64
N ALA A 30 -14.99 9.34 -13.65
CA ALA A 30 -14.50 9.32 -12.27
C ALA A 30 -14.58 7.90 -11.67
N ARG A 31 -15.68 7.17 -11.91
CA ARG A 31 -15.82 5.78 -11.47
C ARG A 31 -14.77 4.88 -12.10
N GLN A 32 -14.57 5.00 -13.42
CA GLN A 32 -13.55 4.20 -14.10
C GLN A 32 -12.13 4.49 -13.57
N ALA A 33 -11.81 5.74 -13.26
CA ALA A 33 -10.53 6.11 -12.66
C ALA A 33 -10.38 5.49 -11.25
N SER A 34 -11.44 5.53 -10.43
CA SER A 34 -11.47 4.91 -9.11
C SER A 34 -11.27 3.39 -9.19
N ASP A 35 -12.01 2.70 -10.05
CA ASP A 35 -11.92 1.25 -10.22
C ASP A 35 -10.50 0.83 -10.66
N LYS A 36 -9.88 1.62 -11.55
CA LYS A 36 -8.50 1.37 -11.97
C LYS A 36 -7.52 1.56 -10.82
N ALA A 37 -7.66 2.64 -10.06
CA ALA A 37 -6.81 2.91 -8.91
C ALA A 37 -6.93 1.82 -7.84
N GLU A 38 -8.15 1.33 -7.58
CA GLU A 38 -8.38 0.25 -6.64
C GLU A 38 -7.70 -1.05 -7.07
N ARG A 39 -7.80 -1.42 -8.35
CA ARG A 39 -7.08 -2.60 -8.89
C ARG A 39 -5.57 -2.47 -8.74
N THR A 40 -5.01 -1.34 -9.15
CA THR A 40 -3.56 -1.09 -9.00
C THR A 40 -3.13 -1.12 -7.54
N PHE A 41 -3.95 -0.58 -6.62
CA PHE A 41 -3.66 -0.64 -5.19
C PHE A 41 -3.67 -2.08 -4.65
N VAL A 42 -4.62 -2.91 -5.09
CA VAL A 42 -4.68 -4.33 -4.73
C VAL A 42 -3.44 -5.08 -5.23
N GLU A 43 -3.08 -4.91 -6.51
CA GLU A 43 -1.90 -5.53 -7.13
C GLU A 43 -0.62 -5.14 -6.37
N LEU A 44 -0.45 -3.84 -6.09
CA LEU A 44 0.69 -3.35 -5.33
C LEU A 44 0.75 -3.94 -3.92
N GLY A 45 -0.42 -4.08 -3.27
CA GLY A 45 -0.51 -4.75 -1.97
C GLY A 45 -0.04 -6.20 -2.02
N GLU A 46 -0.26 -6.93 -3.11
CA GLU A 46 0.25 -8.30 -3.29
C GLU A 46 1.76 -8.35 -3.50
N GLU A 47 2.31 -7.43 -4.31
CA GLU A 47 3.76 -7.30 -4.50
C GLU A 47 4.47 -6.97 -3.19
N MET A 48 3.94 -6.01 -2.42
CA MET A 48 4.48 -5.64 -1.13
C MET A 48 4.41 -6.78 -0.12
N ARG A 49 3.35 -7.61 -0.14
CA ARG A 49 3.27 -8.84 0.67
C ARG A 49 4.37 -9.83 0.31
N LEU A 50 4.70 -9.97 -0.97
CA LEU A 50 5.77 -10.84 -1.42
C LEU A 50 7.13 -10.31 -0.98
N ALA A 51 7.39 -9.01 -1.17
CA ALA A 51 8.62 -8.36 -0.73
C ALA A 51 8.82 -8.51 0.79
N ALA A 52 7.76 -8.33 1.58
CA ALA A 52 7.77 -8.53 3.03
C ALA A 52 8.20 -9.96 3.43
N ARG A 53 7.70 -10.97 2.70
CA ARG A 53 8.09 -12.37 2.94
C ARG A 53 9.57 -12.58 2.63
N LEU A 54 10.03 -12.08 1.48
CA LEU A 54 11.44 -12.19 1.08
C LEU A 54 12.37 -11.51 2.10
N GLN A 55 12.03 -10.30 2.56
CA GLN A 55 12.79 -9.61 3.60
C GLN A 55 12.84 -10.44 4.89
N ARG A 56 11.70 -10.97 5.34
CA ARG A 56 11.66 -11.78 6.56
C ARG A 56 12.45 -13.08 6.43
N ASP A 57 12.52 -13.63 5.23
CA ASP A 57 13.28 -14.83 4.93
C ASP A 57 14.80 -14.54 4.87
N PHE A 58 15.19 -13.31 4.54
CA PHE A 58 16.58 -12.83 4.57
C PHE A 58 17.09 -12.60 6.01
N LEU A 59 16.20 -12.26 6.94
CA LEU A 59 16.57 -12.05 8.34
C LEU A 59 16.92 -13.37 9.05
N PRO A 60 17.84 -13.37 10.03
CA PRO A 60 18.21 -14.57 10.76
C PRO A 60 17.01 -15.24 11.44
N ARG A 61 16.71 -16.47 11.03
CA ARG A 61 15.68 -17.32 11.64
C ARG A 61 16.14 -18.04 12.91
N ARG A 62 17.45 -18.19 13.06
CA ARG A 62 18.09 -18.83 14.21
C ARG A 62 19.18 -17.90 14.70
N LEU A 63 19.23 -17.74 16.01
CA LEU A 63 20.25 -16.93 16.66
C LEU A 63 21.40 -17.85 17.11
N PRO A 64 22.65 -17.40 17.05
CA PRO A 64 23.79 -18.23 17.41
C PRO A 64 23.80 -18.51 18.92
N GLU A 65 24.27 -19.70 19.28
CA GLU A 65 24.59 -20.06 20.66
C GLU A 65 26.10 -19.93 20.87
N VAL A 66 26.51 -18.99 21.71
CA VAL A 66 27.92 -18.76 22.07
C VAL A 66 28.04 -18.66 23.58
N GLY A 67 28.51 -19.76 24.18
CA GLY A 67 28.69 -19.87 25.63
C GLY A 67 27.41 -19.51 26.42
N PRO A 68 27.51 -18.63 27.44
CA PRO A 68 26.37 -18.23 28.25
C PRO A 68 25.51 -17.13 27.60
N ALA A 69 25.89 -16.56 26.45
CA ALA A 69 25.15 -15.48 25.81
C ALA A 69 23.78 -15.97 25.29
N ARG A 70 22.76 -15.14 25.42
CA ARG A 70 21.39 -15.41 24.95
C ARG A 70 20.89 -14.23 24.16
N PHE A 71 20.31 -14.50 23.00
CA PHE A 71 19.81 -13.49 22.08
C PHE A 71 18.30 -13.67 21.89
N GLY A 72 17.60 -12.57 21.71
CA GLY A 72 16.18 -12.53 21.34
C GLY A 72 15.95 -11.37 20.39
N VAL A 73 15.01 -11.55 19.46
CA VAL A 73 14.69 -10.53 18.45
C VAL A 73 13.17 -10.32 18.39
N LEU A 74 12.78 -9.05 18.34
CA LEU A 74 11.43 -8.62 18.00
C LEU A 74 11.51 -7.70 16.78
N TYR A 75 11.04 -8.17 15.63
CA TYR A 75 11.01 -7.41 14.39
C TYR A 75 9.57 -7.08 13.99
N ARG A 76 9.19 -5.80 14.02
CA ARG A 76 7.83 -5.32 13.72
C ARG A 76 7.87 -4.14 12.75
N PRO A 77 7.79 -4.38 11.43
CA PRO A 77 7.65 -3.32 10.44
C PRO A 77 6.40 -2.48 10.68
N ALA A 78 6.47 -1.17 10.38
CA ALA A 78 5.31 -0.27 10.45
C ALA A 78 4.32 -0.47 9.29
N THR A 79 4.80 -0.92 8.13
CA THR A 79 3.99 -1.24 6.94
C THR A 79 4.33 -2.65 6.44
N TRP A 80 4.42 -2.85 5.13
CA TRP A 80 4.76 -4.16 4.54
C TRP A 80 6.24 -4.52 4.72
N VAL A 81 7.15 -3.58 4.46
CA VAL A 81 8.61 -3.76 4.42
C VAL A 81 9.25 -2.69 5.30
N SER A 82 10.28 -3.04 6.09
CA SER A 82 11.05 -2.06 6.87
C SER A 82 12.37 -1.68 6.18
N GLY A 83 12.88 -0.48 6.43
CA GLY A 83 14.29 -0.16 6.16
C GLY A 83 15.24 -0.84 7.15
N ASP A 84 14.70 -1.28 8.29
CA ASP A 84 15.47 -1.92 9.34
C ASP A 84 15.94 -3.32 8.95
N ILE A 85 17.21 -3.61 9.20
CA ILE A 85 17.82 -4.92 9.07
C ILE A 85 18.68 -5.23 10.31
N TYR A 86 18.84 -6.50 10.60
CA TYR A 86 19.73 -6.95 11.68
C TYR A 86 20.41 -8.25 11.28
N ASP A 87 21.56 -8.51 11.90
CA ASP A 87 22.16 -9.82 11.92
C ASP A 87 22.84 -10.09 13.27
N ILE A 88 22.91 -11.37 13.65
CA ILE A 88 23.65 -11.85 14.81
C ILE A 88 24.37 -13.12 14.36
N LEU A 89 25.70 -13.08 14.31
CA LEU A 89 26.53 -14.17 13.83
C LEU A 89 27.66 -14.49 14.82
N ARG A 90 27.98 -15.77 14.93
CA ARG A 90 29.16 -16.23 15.65
C ARG A 90 30.40 -15.94 14.80
N LEU A 91 31.40 -15.27 15.39
CA LEU A 91 32.68 -14.99 14.71
C LEU A 91 33.69 -16.12 14.98
N ASP A 92 33.74 -16.61 16.22
CA ASP A 92 34.56 -17.75 16.67
C ASP A 92 33.98 -18.40 17.94
N GLU A 93 34.72 -19.24 18.66
CA GLU A 93 34.31 -19.90 19.91
C GLU A 93 33.88 -18.95 21.04
N THR A 94 34.38 -17.73 21.04
CA THR A 94 34.24 -16.78 22.16
C THR A 94 33.68 -15.42 21.74
N HIS A 95 33.57 -15.14 20.45
CA HIS A 95 33.11 -13.84 19.92
C HIS A 95 31.85 -13.95 19.08
N VAL A 96 30.98 -12.94 19.23
CA VAL A 96 29.76 -12.73 18.44
C VAL A 96 29.81 -11.33 17.83
N GLY A 97 29.46 -11.25 16.54
CA GLY A 97 29.18 -10.01 15.85
C GLY A 97 27.67 -9.82 15.73
N PHE A 98 27.20 -8.60 15.93
CA PHE A 98 25.81 -8.26 15.64
C PHE A 98 25.72 -6.83 15.12
N TYR A 99 24.69 -6.56 14.34
CA TYR A 99 24.35 -5.21 13.95
C TYR A 99 22.83 -5.05 13.85
N VAL A 100 22.40 -3.81 14.01
CA VAL A 100 21.07 -3.33 13.61
C VAL A 100 21.34 -2.08 12.78
N ALA A 101 20.77 -2.03 11.59
CA ALA A 101 20.91 -0.90 10.69
C ALA A 101 19.53 -0.43 10.23
N ASP A 102 19.33 0.88 10.24
CA ASP A 102 18.19 1.55 9.65
C ASP A 102 18.64 2.09 8.29
N ALA A 103 18.27 1.38 7.22
CA ALA A 103 18.48 1.89 5.87
C ALA A 103 17.42 2.94 5.56
N VAL A 104 17.84 4.09 5.01
CA VAL A 104 16.94 5.18 4.60
C VAL A 104 15.77 4.64 3.75
N GLY A 105 14.54 4.84 4.23
CA GLY A 105 13.31 4.67 3.45
C GLY A 105 12.23 3.85 4.18
N HIS A 106 11.14 4.51 4.59
CA HIS A 106 9.89 3.85 4.94
C HIS A 106 8.98 3.79 3.70
N GLY A 107 8.70 2.57 3.20
CA GLY A 107 7.89 2.39 2.01
C GLY A 107 8.64 2.77 0.72
N MET A 108 8.15 2.26 -0.41
CA MET A 108 8.73 2.51 -1.73
C MET A 108 9.15 3.98 -1.94
N PRO A 109 10.18 4.25 -2.77
CA PRO A 109 10.37 5.60 -3.29
C PRO A 109 9.04 6.05 -3.91
N ALA A 110 8.60 7.25 -3.50
CA ALA A 110 7.42 7.91 -4.08
C ALA A 110 7.57 8.09 -5.58
#